data_AF-A0A2T2R4U5-F1
#
_entry.id   AF-A0A2T2R4U5-F1
#
_cell.length_a   1.000
_cell.length_b   1.000
_cell.length_c   1.000
_cell.angle_alpha   90.00
_cell.angle_beta   90.00
_cell.angle_gamma   90.00
#
_symmetry.space_group_name_H-M   'P 1'
#
loop_
_entity.id
_entity.type
_entity.pdbx_description
1 polymer ?
#
loop_
_entity_poly.entity_id
_entity_poly.type
_entity_poly.pdbx_seq_one_letter_code
_entity_poly.pdbx_strand_id
1 'polypeptide(L)'
;MKSVSGIKNSDNRSVRDIKPNHTKASERDNNSSADGKPPRRSHNKKAATYGLWFIGIVVLLLLFFLFSVLFIKTTVTVTPRTSPISVDSQYTAQSVGSGTSSVDTLNYTVTSVQETRSQPVETTETEYRQKKARGDITIVNEHSQSSLQLVANTRFRSPDGNIYRTQSAVTVPGISNGQPGKATATVVADSPGSSFNIDSGVRLSVPGFAGTPQEGKVYARSKMAIDGGVDSEVPLVETST
;
A
#
# COMPACT_ATOMS: atom_id res chain seq x y z
N MET A 1 15.95 -37.26 26.41
CA MET A 1 16.60 -37.58 27.69
C MET A 1 15.53 -37.70 28.77
N LYS A 2 15.55 -38.84 29.49
CA LYS A 2 14.99 -39.18 30.82
C LYS A 2 13.70 -38.50 31.34
N SER A 3 12.69 -39.32 31.63
CA SER A 3 12.14 -39.63 32.98
C SER A 3 10.77 -40.31 32.77
N VAL A 4 10.54 -41.60 33.01
CA VAL A 4 10.54 -42.42 34.24
C VAL A 4 9.57 -41.93 35.31
N SER A 5 8.75 -42.91 35.74
CA SER A 5 8.00 -43.02 37.01
C SER A 5 6.73 -42.16 37.10
N GLY A 6 5.54 -42.69 37.34
CA GLY A 6 5.13 -43.98 37.88
C GLY A 6 3.84 -43.78 38.69
N ILE A 7 3.28 -44.90 39.18
CA ILE A 7 2.25 -44.99 40.25
C ILE A 7 0.80 -44.74 39.76
N LYS A 8 -0.22 -45.53 40.06
CA LYS A 8 -0.44 -46.90 40.59
C LYS A 8 -1.95 -47.08 40.49
N ASN A 9 -2.41 -48.08 39.72
CA ASN A 9 -3.82 -48.46 39.70
C ASN A 9 -4.10 -49.32 40.93
N SER A 10 -5.17 -49.01 41.67
CA SER A 10 -5.73 -49.91 42.68
C SER A 10 -7.24 -49.74 42.78
N ASP A 11 -7.92 -50.73 42.21
CA ASP A 11 -8.95 -51.55 42.83
C ASP A 11 -10.20 -50.94 43.46
N ASN A 12 -11.30 -51.46 42.92
CA ASN A 12 -12.40 -52.12 43.63
C ASN A 12 -13.60 -51.29 44.11
N ARG A 13 -14.77 -51.67 43.55
CA ARG A 13 -16.10 -51.96 44.14
C ARG A 13 -17.18 -51.31 43.25
N SER A 14 -17.86 -52.06 42.37
CA SER A 14 -18.99 -52.97 42.61
C SER A 14 -20.32 -52.27 42.93
N VAL A 15 -21.42 -52.96 42.53
CA VAL A 15 -22.86 -52.77 42.80
C VAL A 15 -23.58 -52.02 41.66
N ARG A 16 -24.23 -52.73 40.71
CA ARG A 16 -25.65 -53.21 40.75
C ARG A 16 -26.63 -52.04 40.99
N ASP A 17 -27.79 -51.88 40.35
CA ASP A 17 -28.63 -52.62 39.42
C ASP A 17 -29.68 -51.59 38.94
N ILE A 18 -30.14 -51.63 37.69
CA ILE A 18 -31.47 -51.11 37.35
C ILE A 18 -32.10 -51.97 36.26
N LYS A 19 -33.18 -52.68 36.61
CA LYS A 19 -34.21 -53.14 35.66
C LYS A 19 -35.55 -52.54 36.06
N PRO A 20 -36.31 -51.93 35.15
CA PRO A 20 -37.76 -51.74 35.28
C PRO A 20 -38.48 -52.93 34.60
N ASN A 21 -39.44 -53.59 35.24
CA ASN A 21 -40.86 -53.23 35.38
C ASN A 21 -41.72 -54.04 34.40
N HIS A 22 -43.02 -54.12 34.72
CA HIS A 22 -44.16 -54.60 33.93
C HIS A 22 -44.46 -56.11 34.06
N THR A 23 -45.68 -56.60 34.26
CA THR A 23 -47.05 -56.03 34.27
C THR A 23 -48.02 -57.19 34.55
N LYS A 24 -49.13 -56.93 35.28
CA LYS A 24 -50.52 -57.51 35.23
C LYS A 24 -50.74 -59.00 34.88
N ALA A 25 -51.79 -59.71 35.29
CA ALA A 25 -52.99 -59.55 36.10
C ALA A 25 -53.75 -60.91 36.00
N SER A 26 -54.91 -61.00 36.68
CA SER A 26 -56.02 -61.94 36.41
C SER A 26 -55.84 -63.35 37.01
N GLU A 27 -56.80 -64.06 37.61
CA GLU A 27 -58.20 -63.88 38.04
C GLU A 27 -58.71 -65.23 38.58
N ARG A 28 -59.87 -65.23 39.27
CA ARG A 28 -60.73 -66.37 39.70
C ARG A 28 -60.28 -67.18 40.92
N ASP A 29 -61.14 -67.72 41.77
CA ASP A 29 -62.58 -67.62 42.05
C ASP A 29 -62.85 -68.39 43.37
N ASN A 30 -64.02 -68.15 43.98
CA ASN A 30 -64.81 -69.08 44.80
C ASN A 30 -64.60 -69.23 46.33
N ASN A 31 -65.51 -68.56 47.04
CA ASN A 31 -66.62 -69.15 47.84
C ASN A 31 -66.48 -69.34 49.37
N SER A 32 -67.61 -69.00 50.02
CA SER A 32 -68.11 -69.43 51.34
C SER A 32 -67.85 -68.56 52.58
N SER A 33 -68.86 -67.73 52.87
CA SER A 33 -69.47 -67.34 54.14
C SER A 33 -68.76 -67.65 55.47
N ALA A 34 -68.46 -66.60 56.25
CA ALA A 34 -69.28 -66.16 57.39
C ALA A 34 -68.44 -65.41 58.44
N ASP A 35 -69.00 -64.29 58.89
CA ASP A 35 -68.84 -63.73 60.24
C ASP A 35 -67.61 -62.88 60.60
N GLY A 36 -67.87 -61.76 61.29
CA GLY A 36 -66.94 -61.14 62.23
C GLY A 36 -65.89 -60.12 61.74
N LYS A 37 -66.18 -58.84 61.99
CA LYS A 37 -65.27 -57.68 62.23
C LYS A 37 -64.49 -57.05 61.05
N PRO A 38 -64.45 -55.70 60.96
CA PRO A 38 -63.66 -55.01 59.94
C PRO A 38 -62.15 -55.13 60.23
N PRO A 39 -61.30 -55.45 59.24
CA PRO A 39 -59.86 -55.45 59.43
C PRO A 39 -59.32 -54.00 59.50
N ARG A 40 -58.56 -53.75 60.56
CA ARG A 40 -57.84 -52.51 60.84
C ARG A 40 -56.79 -52.24 59.76
N ARG A 41 -56.93 -51.12 59.03
CA ARG A 41 -55.87 -50.55 58.17
C ARG A 41 -54.66 -50.19 59.05
N SER A 42 -53.60 -51.00 58.99
CA SER A 42 -52.29 -50.62 59.52
C SER A 42 -51.72 -49.49 58.68
N HIS A 43 -51.88 -48.26 59.17
CA HIS A 43 -51.06 -47.16 58.70
C HIS A 43 -49.63 -47.43 59.15
N ASN A 44 -48.81 -47.98 58.26
CA ASN A 44 -47.37 -48.02 58.42
C ASN A 44 -46.85 -46.57 58.44
N LYS A 45 -46.80 -45.97 59.64
CA LYS A 45 -46.26 -44.63 59.92
C LYS A 45 -44.74 -44.53 59.71
N LYS A 46 -44.14 -45.40 58.88
CA LYS A 46 -42.71 -45.37 58.56
C LYS A 46 -42.39 -44.68 57.23
N ALA A 47 -43.37 -44.52 56.32
CA ALA A 47 -43.13 -43.82 55.04
C ALA A 47 -43.06 -42.29 55.16
N ALA A 48 -43.70 -41.69 56.17
CA ALA A 48 -43.70 -40.24 56.38
C ALA A 48 -42.37 -39.70 56.94
N THR A 49 -41.61 -40.50 57.70
CA THR A 49 -40.35 -40.07 58.32
C THR A 49 -39.18 -40.05 57.32
N TYR A 50 -39.15 -40.98 56.35
CA TYR A 50 -38.13 -40.99 55.29
C TYR A 50 -38.37 -39.90 54.22
N GLY A 51 -39.63 -39.52 53.98
CA GLY A 51 -39.95 -38.39 53.10
C GLY A 51 -39.46 -37.04 53.64
N LEU A 52 -39.58 -36.82 54.96
CA LEU A 52 -39.04 -35.63 55.62
C LEU A 52 -37.50 -35.58 55.60
N TRP A 53 -36.84 -36.73 55.73
CA TRP A 53 -35.38 -36.79 55.67
C TRP A 53 -34.84 -36.58 54.25
N PHE A 54 -35.55 -37.09 53.25
CA PHE A 54 -35.24 -36.84 51.83
C PHE A 54 -35.39 -35.35 51.48
N ILE A 55 -36.45 -34.67 51.95
CA ILE A 55 -36.60 -33.23 51.76
C ILE A 55 -35.47 -32.44 52.43
N GLY A 56 -35.02 -32.86 53.62
CA GLY A 56 -33.90 -32.25 54.31
C GLY A 56 -32.58 -32.36 53.54
N ILE A 57 -32.30 -33.53 52.96
CA ILE A 57 -31.13 -33.76 52.11
C ILE A 57 -31.20 -32.93 50.83
N VAL A 58 -32.36 -32.86 50.19
CA VAL A 58 -32.55 -32.05 48.97
C VAL A 58 -32.34 -30.57 49.27
N VAL A 59 -32.86 -30.06 50.38
CA VAL A 59 -32.64 -28.67 50.81
C VAL A 59 -31.17 -28.43 51.12
N LEU A 60 -30.48 -29.36 51.79
CA LEU A 60 -29.06 -29.25 52.09
C LEU A 60 -28.19 -29.23 50.83
N LEU A 61 -28.49 -30.09 49.85
CA LEU A 61 -27.81 -30.09 48.55
C LEU A 61 -28.06 -28.80 47.78
N LEU A 62 -29.28 -28.26 47.83
CA LEU A 62 -29.64 -27.02 47.18
C LEU A 62 -28.94 -25.82 47.83
N LEU A 63 -28.82 -25.81 49.16
CA LEU A 63 -28.07 -24.80 49.91
C LEU A 63 -26.58 -24.87 49.61
N PHE A 64 -26.03 -26.09 49.55
CA PHE A 64 -24.63 -26.32 49.19
C PHE A 64 -24.34 -25.88 47.75
N PHE A 65 -25.26 -26.16 46.82
CA PHE A 65 -25.16 -25.71 45.43
C PHE A 65 -25.19 -24.17 45.33
N LEU A 66 -26.14 -23.51 46.01
CA LEU A 66 -26.19 -22.04 46.05
C LEU A 66 -24.92 -21.44 46.66
N PHE A 67 -24.39 -22.06 47.73
CA PHE A 67 -23.16 -21.63 48.37
C PHE A 67 -21.97 -21.78 47.43
N SER A 68 -21.88 -22.89 46.67
CA SER A 68 -20.83 -23.12 45.68
C SER A 68 -20.82 -22.04 44.58
N VAL A 69 -21.99 -21.59 44.13
CA VAL A 69 -22.10 -20.54 43.10
C VAL A 69 -21.54 -19.19 43.55
N LEU A 70 -21.56 -18.89 44.86
CA LEU A 70 -21.00 -17.65 45.41
C LEU A 70 -19.47 -17.60 45.32
N PHE A 71 -18.79 -18.76 45.34
CA PHE A 71 -17.32 -18.85 45.24
C PHE A 71 -16.80 -18.96 43.80
N ILE A 72 -17.67 -18.94 42.78
CA ILE A 72 -17.24 -19.05 41.36
C ILE A 72 -16.56 -17.76 40.86
N LYS A 73 -16.78 -16.61 41.53
CA LYS A 73 -16.28 -15.31 41.05
C LYS A 73 -14.87 -15.03 41.57
N THR A 74 -13.87 -15.30 40.74
CA THR A 74 -12.48 -14.85 40.95
C THR A 74 -12.18 -13.66 40.04
N THR A 75 -11.94 -12.48 40.61
CA THR A 75 -11.52 -11.29 39.86
C THR A 75 -10.00 -11.18 39.90
N VAL A 76 -9.34 -11.35 38.76
CA VAL A 76 -7.89 -11.14 38.61
C VAL A 76 -7.67 -9.73 38.08
N THR A 77 -7.23 -8.82 38.94
CA THR A 77 -6.87 -7.45 38.55
C THR A 77 -5.41 -7.42 38.14
N VAL A 78 -5.14 -7.30 36.83
CA VAL A 78 -3.79 -7.08 36.30
C VAL A 78 -3.58 -5.58 36.14
N THR A 79 -2.78 -4.99 37.02
CA THR A 79 -2.36 -3.59 36.88
C THR A 79 -0.99 -3.56 36.19
N PRO A 80 -0.89 -3.10 34.93
CA PRO A 80 0.37 -3.02 34.24
C PRO A 80 1.26 -1.95 34.90
N ARG A 81 2.47 -2.33 35.28
CA ARG A 81 3.47 -1.40 35.80
C ARG A 81 4.21 -0.77 34.62
N THR A 82 3.82 0.43 34.22
CA THR A 82 4.54 1.22 33.23
C THR A 82 5.58 2.09 33.92
N SER A 83 6.84 1.97 33.53
CA SER A 83 7.89 2.92 33.91
C SER A 83 8.21 3.79 32.68
N PRO A 84 8.07 5.12 32.75
CA PRO A 84 8.50 5.98 31.66
C PRO A 84 10.02 5.89 31.53
N ILE A 85 10.51 5.58 30.32
CA ILE A 85 11.92 5.67 29.98
C ILE A 85 12.10 7.04 29.32
N SER A 86 12.81 7.94 29.99
CA SER A 86 13.20 9.23 29.40
C SER A 86 14.33 8.98 28.42
N VAL A 87 14.08 9.19 27.13
CA VAL A 87 15.09 9.14 26.07
C VAL A 87 15.64 10.56 25.89
N ASP A 88 16.73 10.87 26.57
CA ASP A 88 17.48 12.13 26.44
C ASP A 88 18.80 11.85 25.73
N SER A 89 18.72 11.65 24.41
CA SER A 89 19.87 11.33 23.55
C SER A 89 19.83 12.18 22.29
N GLN A 90 21.01 12.59 21.83
CA GLN A 90 21.16 13.34 20.59
C GLN A 90 21.29 12.35 19.43
N TYR A 91 20.38 12.44 18.45
CA TYR A 91 20.40 11.63 17.24
C TYR A 91 20.73 12.49 16.02
N THR A 92 21.51 11.95 15.08
CA THR A 92 21.79 12.62 13.81
C THR A 92 20.83 12.12 12.74
N ALA A 93 20.15 13.02 12.03
CA ALA A 93 19.25 12.65 10.95
C ALA A 93 19.99 12.53 9.60
N GLN A 94 19.79 11.44 8.86
CA GLN A 94 20.37 11.23 7.52
C GLN A 94 19.32 10.85 6.49
N SER A 95 19.53 11.19 5.21
CA SER A 95 18.65 10.75 4.13
C SER A 95 18.84 9.25 3.89
N VAL A 96 17.74 8.53 3.63
CA VAL A 96 17.78 7.12 3.21
C VAL A 96 18.72 6.97 2.00
N GLY A 97 19.71 6.09 2.10
CA GLY A 97 20.69 5.82 1.03
C GLY A 97 22.00 6.62 1.10
N SER A 98 22.14 7.54 2.05
CA SER A 98 23.37 8.31 2.26
C SER A 98 24.06 7.89 3.56
N GLY A 99 24.88 6.81 3.52
CA GLY A 99 25.80 6.45 4.60
C GLY A 99 25.60 5.06 5.23
N THR A 100 26.54 4.69 6.10
CA THR A 100 26.52 3.45 6.91
C THR A 100 25.62 3.64 8.12
N SER A 101 24.58 2.81 8.27
CA SER A 101 23.68 2.85 9.43
C SER A 101 24.45 2.64 10.73
N SER A 102 24.38 3.62 11.65
CA SER A 102 24.90 3.52 13.01
C SER A 102 23.75 3.52 14.03
N VAL A 103 24.05 3.16 15.28
CA VAL A 103 23.05 3.11 16.36
C VAL A 103 22.45 4.49 16.68
N ASP A 104 23.14 5.58 16.32
CA ASP A 104 22.75 6.96 16.64
C ASP A 104 22.23 7.75 15.42
N THR A 105 21.94 7.08 14.30
CA THR A 105 21.39 7.73 13.08
C THR A 105 19.91 7.42 12.84
N LEU A 106 19.13 8.47 12.59
CA LEU A 106 17.72 8.38 12.20
C LEU A 106 17.56 8.70 10.72
N ASN A 107 16.94 7.80 9.96
CA ASN A 107 16.72 8.01 8.53
C ASN A 107 15.47 8.87 8.29
N TYR A 108 15.55 9.82 7.36
CA TYR A 108 14.41 10.58 6.86
C TYR A 108 14.24 10.42 5.35
N THR A 109 13.02 10.65 4.87
CA THR A 109 12.68 10.69 3.45
C THR A 109 11.91 11.97 3.17
N VAL A 110 12.40 12.76 2.21
CA VAL A 110 11.70 13.97 1.75
C VAL A 110 10.65 13.54 0.73
N THR A 111 9.38 13.79 1.03
CA THR A 111 8.28 13.60 0.08
C THR A 111 7.87 14.96 -0.44
N SER A 112 8.00 15.18 -1.75
CA SER A 112 7.50 16.40 -2.40
C SER A 112 6.11 16.13 -2.94
N VAL A 113 5.14 16.97 -2.55
CA VAL A 113 3.79 16.98 -3.10
C VAL A 113 3.71 18.14 -4.07
N GLN A 114 3.44 17.85 -5.34
CA GLN A 114 3.17 18.88 -6.35
C GLN A 114 1.65 19.05 -6.47
N GLU A 115 1.15 20.25 -6.15
CA GLU A 115 -0.23 20.64 -6.46
C GLU A 115 -0.25 21.49 -7.72
N THR A 116 -0.99 21.05 -8.73
CA THR A 116 -1.28 21.86 -9.92
C THR A 116 -2.65 22.49 -9.76
N ARG A 117 -2.73 23.83 -9.74
CA ARG A 117 -3.99 24.57 -9.81
C ARG A 117 -4.17 25.11 -11.23
N SER A 118 -5.33 24.84 -11.81
CA SER A 118 -5.78 25.40 -13.09
C SER A 118 -7.11 26.10 -12.87
N GLN A 119 -7.31 27.26 -13.50
CA GLN A 119 -8.57 27.97 -13.52
C GLN A 119 -8.99 28.17 -14.98
N PRO A 120 -10.20 27.75 -15.38
CA PRO A 120 -10.70 28.04 -16.70
C PRO A 120 -10.94 29.54 -16.83
N VAL A 121 -10.51 30.12 -17.94
CA VAL A 121 -10.78 31.53 -18.30
C VAL A 121 -11.74 31.52 -19.47
N GLU A 122 -12.79 32.34 -19.40
CA GLU A 122 -13.72 32.50 -20.52
C GLU A 122 -13.03 33.31 -21.62
N THR A 123 -13.16 32.85 -22.87
CA THR A 123 -12.46 33.38 -24.02
C THR A 123 -13.47 33.99 -24.96
N THR A 124 -13.36 35.29 -25.22
CA THR A 124 -14.37 36.03 -26.00
C THR A 124 -14.25 35.77 -27.51
N GLU A 125 -13.03 35.52 -28.00
CA GLU A 125 -12.72 35.32 -29.41
C GLU A 125 -11.58 34.29 -29.60
N THR A 126 -11.55 33.60 -30.74
CA THR A 126 -10.41 32.79 -31.18
C THR A 126 -9.66 33.51 -32.30
N GLU A 127 -8.33 33.54 -32.21
CA GLU A 127 -7.47 34.05 -33.27
C GLU A 127 -6.66 32.89 -33.85
N TYR A 128 -6.70 32.74 -35.17
CA TYR A 128 -5.83 31.80 -35.85
C TYR A 128 -4.39 32.30 -35.83
N ARG A 129 -3.50 31.60 -35.11
CA ARG A 129 -2.08 31.98 -35.01
C ARG A 129 -1.20 30.93 -35.66
N GLN A 130 -0.38 31.40 -36.59
CA GLN A 130 0.71 30.63 -37.17
C GLN A 130 2.04 31.19 -36.71
N LYS A 131 2.71 30.44 -35.85
CA LYS A 131 4.03 30.80 -35.32
C LYS A 131 4.96 29.60 -35.41
N LYS A 132 6.21 29.87 -35.82
CA LYS A 132 7.26 28.85 -35.91
C LYS A 132 7.99 28.76 -34.59
N ALA A 133 8.27 27.53 -34.15
CA ALA A 133 9.05 27.29 -32.95
C ALA A 133 10.48 27.84 -33.12
N ARG A 134 11.03 28.43 -32.06
CA ARG A 134 12.38 29.03 -32.04
C ARG A 134 13.11 28.61 -30.78
N GLY A 135 14.42 28.47 -30.91
CA GLY A 135 15.27 28.14 -29.76
C GLY A 135 16.73 28.04 -30.14
N ASP A 136 17.56 27.87 -29.12
CA ASP A 136 19.01 27.76 -29.27
C ASP A 136 19.46 26.30 -29.18
N ILE A 137 20.36 25.95 -30.10
CA ILE A 137 20.99 24.64 -30.16
C ILE A 137 22.50 24.78 -29.95
N THR A 138 23.10 23.78 -29.32
CA THR A 138 24.54 23.58 -29.24
C THR A 138 24.94 22.57 -30.31
N ILE A 139 25.69 23.03 -31.30
CA ILE A 139 26.23 22.21 -32.37
C ILE A 139 27.57 21.65 -31.90
N VAL A 140 27.78 20.36 -32.10
CA VAL A 140 28.97 19.61 -31.67
C VAL A 140 29.63 18.98 -32.89
N ASN A 141 30.95 19.16 -33.00
CA ASN A 141 31.79 18.56 -34.03
C ASN A 141 32.78 17.57 -33.39
N GLU A 142 32.50 16.28 -33.55
CA GLU A 142 33.35 15.15 -33.16
C GLU A 142 34.06 14.50 -34.37
N HIS A 143 34.02 15.14 -35.55
CA HIS A 143 34.53 14.55 -36.78
C HIS A 143 36.01 14.83 -37.04
N SER A 144 36.44 16.09 -36.97
CA SER A 144 37.82 16.48 -37.33
C SER A 144 38.37 17.62 -36.48
N GLN A 145 39.70 17.82 -36.52
CA GLN A 145 40.38 18.99 -35.90
C GLN A 145 40.20 20.28 -36.70
N SER A 146 39.69 20.20 -37.94
CA SER A 146 39.38 21.38 -38.76
C SER A 146 38.06 22.02 -38.31
N SER A 147 37.99 23.34 -38.39
CA SER A 147 36.72 24.05 -38.20
C SER A 147 35.73 23.67 -39.30
N LEU A 148 34.47 23.52 -38.91
CA LEU A 148 33.37 23.25 -39.81
C LEU A 148 32.50 24.50 -39.92
N GLN A 149 32.40 25.05 -41.13
CA GLN A 149 31.52 26.17 -41.42
C GLN A 149 30.16 25.65 -41.86
N LEU A 150 29.12 25.98 -41.11
CA LEU A 150 27.74 25.71 -41.47
C LEU A 150 27.14 26.97 -42.08
N VAL A 151 26.54 26.81 -43.26
CA VAL A 151 25.87 27.91 -43.97
C VAL A 151 24.59 28.32 -43.24
N ALA A 152 24.10 29.52 -43.52
CA ALA A 152 22.75 29.91 -43.11
C ALA A 152 21.73 28.92 -43.70
N ASN A 153 20.61 28.71 -43.00
CA ASN A 153 19.58 27.74 -43.37
C ASN A 153 20.04 26.26 -43.39
N THR A 154 21.09 25.91 -42.64
CA THR A 154 21.48 24.52 -42.46
C THR A 154 20.36 23.75 -41.75
N ARG A 155 20.03 22.55 -42.26
CA ARG A 155 18.92 21.73 -41.76
C ARG A 155 19.36 20.82 -40.61
N PHE A 156 18.60 20.86 -39.53
CA PHE A 156 18.69 19.98 -38.37
C PHE A 156 17.39 19.20 -38.24
N ARG A 157 17.46 17.88 -38.07
CA ARG A 157 16.30 16.99 -37.96
C ARG A 157 16.18 16.45 -36.55
N SER A 158 15.00 16.58 -35.94
CA SER A 158 14.69 15.94 -34.66
C SER A 158 14.50 14.42 -34.81
N PRO A 159 14.48 13.66 -33.71
CA PRO A 159 14.13 12.25 -33.73
C PRO A 159 12.76 12.00 -34.40
N ASP A 160 11.81 12.91 -34.17
CA ASP A 160 10.45 12.87 -34.74
C ASP A 160 10.38 13.28 -36.22
N GLY A 161 11.52 13.63 -36.82
CA GLY A 161 11.60 14.01 -38.24
C GLY A 161 11.36 15.50 -38.52
N ASN A 162 11.10 16.32 -37.50
CA ASN A 162 10.89 17.75 -37.67
C ASN A 162 12.18 18.46 -38.08
N ILE A 163 12.06 19.41 -39.00
CA ILE A 163 13.20 20.16 -39.54
C ILE A 163 13.27 21.55 -38.91
N TYR A 164 14.48 21.91 -38.49
CA TYR A 164 14.85 23.21 -37.97
C TYR A 164 16.00 23.78 -38.81
N ARG A 165 16.00 25.09 -39.03
CA ARG A 165 17.00 25.78 -39.83
C ARG A 165 17.71 26.86 -39.03
N THR A 166 19.02 26.96 -39.21
CA THR A 166 19.80 28.08 -38.65
C THR A 166 19.46 29.39 -39.33
N GLN A 167 19.38 30.48 -38.57
CA GLN A 167 19.12 31.81 -39.15
C GLN A 167 20.38 32.43 -39.77
N SER A 168 21.55 32.09 -39.24
CA SER A 168 22.85 32.64 -39.66
C SER A 168 23.85 31.51 -39.92
N ALA A 169 24.95 31.86 -40.60
CA ALA A 169 26.10 30.97 -40.74
C ALA A 169 26.81 30.84 -39.39
N VAL A 170 27.27 29.63 -39.06
CA VAL A 170 27.92 29.33 -37.79
C VAL A 170 29.19 28.54 -38.05
N THR A 171 30.29 29.02 -37.51
CA THR A 171 31.58 28.32 -37.55
C THR A 171 31.73 27.50 -36.28
N VAL A 172 31.73 26.18 -36.42
CA VAL A 172 31.94 25.24 -35.33
C VAL A 172 33.44 24.90 -35.29
N PRO A 173 34.14 25.13 -34.16
CA PRO A 173 35.52 24.69 -34.02
C PRO A 173 35.68 23.19 -34.27
N GLY A 174 36.87 22.77 -34.67
CA GLY A 174 37.23 21.35 -34.67
C GLY A 174 37.54 20.84 -33.26
N ILE A 175 37.89 19.57 -33.17
CA ILE A 175 38.37 18.95 -31.94
C ILE A 175 39.68 19.62 -31.50
N SER A 176 39.77 20.04 -30.24
CA SER A 176 40.97 20.62 -29.64
C SER A 176 41.26 19.98 -28.29
N ASN A 177 42.50 19.55 -28.05
CA ASN A 177 42.92 18.88 -26.81
C ASN A 177 42.04 17.67 -26.41
N GLY A 178 41.56 16.90 -27.40
CA GLY A 178 40.66 15.76 -27.18
C GLY A 178 39.21 16.13 -26.85
N GLN A 179 38.86 17.42 -26.80
CA GLN A 179 37.50 17.91 -26.56
C GLN A 179 36.79 18.25 -27.88
N PRO A 180 35.53 17.81 -28.07
CA PRO A 180 34.74 18.18 -29.25
C PRO A 180 34.53 19.69 -29.34
N GLY A 181 34.62 20.23 -30.56
CA GLY A 181 34.30 21.62 -30.82
C GLY A 181 32.81 21.88 -30.66
N LYS A 182 32.45 23.00 -30.01
CA LYS A 182 31.06 23.38 -29.76
C LYS A 182 30.79 24.81 -30.20
N ALA A 183 29.61 25.06 -30.76
CA ALA A 183 29.11 26.41 -31.07
C ALA A 183 27.62 26.49 -30.77
N THR A 184 27.14 27.67 -30.39
CA THR A 184 25.69 27.93 -30.18
C THR A 184 25.10 28.57 -31.43
N ALA A 185 23.91 28.15 -31.82
CA ALA A 185 23.17 28.70 -32.95
C ALA A 185 21.68 28.81 -32.64
N THR A 186 21.04 29.88 -33.10
CA THR A 186 19.59 30.00 -33.05
C THR A 186 18.97 29.34 -34.27
N VAL A 187 17.95 28.52 -34.02
CA VAL A 187 17.19 27.80 -35.06
C VAL A 187 15.72 28.15 -35.03
N VAL A 188 15.08 27.98 -36.18
CA VAL A 188 13.64 28.14 -36.38
C VAL A 188 13.10 26.89 -37.05
N ALA A 189 11.91 26.46 -36.65
CA ALA A 189 11.18 25.39 -37.33
C ALA A 189 10.96 25.72 -38.83
N ASP A 190 10.97 24.70 -39.69
CA ASP A 190 10.71 24.86 -41.11
C ASP A 190 9.27 25.33 -41.37
N SER A 191 8.32 24.82 -40.58
CA SER A 191 6.87 25.15 -40.65
C SER A 191 6.32 25.60 -39.28
N PRO A 192 5.19 26.33 -39.25
CA PRO A 192 4.47 26.58 -38.01
C PRO A 192 3.87 25.28 -37.45
N GLY A 193 3.52 25.28 -36.17
CA GLY A 193 2.87 24.15 -35.51
C GLY A 193 3.46 23.78 -34.15
N SER A 194 2.61 23.33 -33.24
CA SER A 194 3.00 22.86 -31.91
C SER A 194 3.80 21.56 -31.94
N SER A 195 3.70 20.80 -33.02
CA SER A 195 4.52 19.60 -33.27
C SER A 195 6.01 19.91 -33.34
N PHE A 196 6.40 21.16 -33.61
CA PHE A 196 7.80 21.59 -33.65
C PHE A 196 8.35 22.03 -32.29
N ASN A 197 7.54 21.99 -31.23
CA ASN A 197 8.03 22.28 -29.88
C ASN A 197 8.75 21.02 -29.33
N ILE A 198 9.99 21.17 -28.88
CA ILE A 198 10.80 20.07 -28.35
C ILE A 198 11.45 20.46 -27.03
N ASP A 199 11.62 19.48 -26.16
CA ASP A 199 12.25 19.67 -24.85
C ASP A 199 13.75 20.01 -24.95
N SER A 200 14.31 20.42 -23.82
CA SER A 200 15.75 20.63 -23.69
C SER A 200 16.55 19.31 -23.77
N GLY A 201 17.76 19.36 -24.31
CA GLY A 201 18.66 18.20 -24.40
C GLY A 201 18.38 17.24 -25.57
N VAL A 202 17.37 17.50 -26.39
CA VAL A 202 17.01 16.66 -27.56
C VAL A 202 18.13 16.74 -28.60
N ARG A 203 18.55 15.56 -29.09
CA ARG A 203 19.58 15.44 -30.13
C ARG A 203 18.97 15.64 -31.51
N LEU A 204 19.57 16.54 -32.29
CA LEU A 204 19.22 16.82 -33.68
C LEU A 204 20.33 16.31 -34.60
N SER A 205 19.98 15.58 -35.64
CA SER A 205 20.91 15.14 -36.69
C SER A 205 20.98 16.17 -37.81
N VAL A 206 22.03 16.10 -38.64
CA VAL A 206 22.18 16.94 -39.83
C VAL A 206 22.01 16.06 -41.07
N PRO A 207 20.84 16.06 -41.73
CA PRO A 207 20.59 15.19 -42.89
C PRO A 207 21.56 15.43 -44.06
N GLY A 208 22.14 16.64 -44.16
CA GLY A 208 23.12 16.95 -45.21
C GLY A 208 24.42 16.16 -45.12
N PHE A 209 24.69 15.48 -44.00
CA PHE A 209 25.84 14.62 -43.83
C PHE A 209 25.54 13.13 -44.02
N ALA A 210 24.30 12.76 -44.39
CA ALA A 210 23.95 11.36 -44.63
C ALA A 210 24.86 10.73 -45.70
N GLY A 211 25.44 9.57 -45.41
CA GLY A 211 26.39 8.87 -46.27
C GLY A 211 27.81 9.44 -46.27
N THR A 212 28.09 10.46 -45.45
CA THR A 212 29.43 11.02 -45.30
C THR A 212 30.08 10.57 -43.98
N PRO A 213 31.42 10.64 -43.84
CA PRO A 213 32.10 10.35 -42.58
C PRO A 213 31.72 11.28 -41.40
N GLN A 214 31.03 12.38 -41.68
CA GLN A 214 30.53 13.35 -40.71
C GLN A 214 29.18 12.93 -40.10
N GLU A 215 28.49 11.96 -40.71
CA GLU A 215 27.24 11.41 -40.20
C GLU A 215 27.42 10.88 -38.78
N GLY A 216 26.52 11.27 -37.88
CA GLY A 216 26.56 10.88 -36.46
C GLY A 216 27.63 11.59 -35.62
N LYS A 217 28.74 12.03 -36.22
CA LYS A 217 29.83 12.76 -35.54
C LYS A 217 29.62 14.27 -35.48
N VAL A 218 28.85 14.82 -36.41
CA VAL A 218 28.39 16.22 -36.34
C VAL A 218 26.89 16.22 -36.06
N TYR A 219 26.51 16.77 -34.91
CA TYR A 219 25.12 16.81 -34.45
C TYR A 219 24.87 18.07 -33.64
N ALA A 220 23.61 18.35 -33.34
CA ALA A 220 23.25 19.40 -32.40
C ALA A 220 22.43 18.86 -31.24
N ARG A 221 22.40 19.61 -30.14
CA ARG A 221 21.52 19.37 -28.99
C ARG A 221 20.79 20.64 -28.63
N SER A 222 19.50 20.57 -28.33
CA SER A 222 18.76 21.72 -27.82
C SER A 222 19.33 22.14 -26.47
N LYS A 223 19.68 23.43 -26.33
CA LYS A 223 20.22 23.98 -25.07
C LYS A 223 19.10 24.22 -24.06
N MET A 224 17.98 24.72 -24.57
CA MET A 224 16.70 24.92 -23.86
C MET A 224 15.59 24.29 -24.70
N ALA A 225 14.35 24.30 -24.20
CA ALA A 225 13.21 23.92 -25.03
C ALA A 225 13.13 24.85 -26.25
N ILE A 226 12.86 24.26 -27.42
CA ILE A 226 12.47 25.01 -28.62
C ILE A 226 10.96 25.10 -28.56
N ASP A 227 10.42 26.32 -28.53
CA ASP A 227 9.00 26.54 -28.25
C ASP A 227 8.44 27.73 -29.05
N GLY A 228 7.15 27.99 -28.90
CA GLY A 228 6.42 29.05 -29.60
C GLY A 228 5.88 28.60 -30.95
N GLY A 229 5.98 27.32 -31.29
CA GLY A 229 5.31 26.72 -32.44
C GLY A 229 3.81 26.61 -32.20
N VAL A 230 3.02 27.25 -33.06
CA VAL A 230 1.55 27.21 -33.03
C VAL A 230 1.04 27.21 -34.47
N ASP A 231 0.04 26.37 -34.75
CA ASP A 231 -0.71 26.36 -36.00
C ASP A 231 -2.14 25.93 -35.69
N SER A 232 -2.81 26.74 -34.88
CA SER A 232 -4.16 26.47 -34.39
C SER A 232 -4.87 27.77 -34.03
N GLU A 233 -6.19 27.67 -33.88
CA GLU A 233 -6.96 28.69 -33.20
C GLU A 233 -6.50 28.76 -31.73
N VAL A 234 -6.09 29.95 -31.32
CA VAL A 234 -5.71 30.24 -29.94
C VAL A 234 -6.77 31.15 -29.36
N PRO A 235 -7.34 30.84 -28.19
CA PRO A 235 -8.25 31.75 -27.52
C PRO A 235 -7.54 33.05 -27.16
N LEU A 236 -8.15 34.19 -27.50
CA LEU A 236 -7.75 35.47 -26.97
C LEU A 236 -8.21 35.54 -25.51
N VAL A 237 -7.24 35.67 -24.60
CA VAL A 237 -7.53 35.96 -23.19
C VAL A 237 -7.32 37.46 -23.01
N GLU A 238 -8.39 38.19 -22.66
CA GLU A 238 -8.24 39.58 -22.25
C GLU A 238 -7.47 39.61 -20.92
N THR A 239 -6.23 40.09 -20.96
CA THR A 239 -5.49 40.39 -19.73
C THR A 239 -6.14 41.63 -19.11
N SER A 240 -7.09 41.42 -18.19
CA SER A 240 -7.59 42.50 -17.35
C SER A 240 -6.41 43.10 -16.59
N THR A 241 -6.04 44.34 -16.94
CA THR A 241 -4.97 45.11 -16.31
C THR A 241 -5.46 45.76 -15.03
#